data_AF-A0A562LJZ9-F1
#
_entry.id   AF-A0A562LJZ9-F1
#
_cell.length_a   1.000
_cell.length_b   1.000
_cell.length_c   1.000
_cell.angle_alpha   90.00
_cell.angle_beta   90.00
_cell.angle_gamma   90.00
#
_symmetry.space_group_name_H-M   'P 1'
#
loop_
_entity.id
_entity.type
_entity.pdbx_description
1 polymer ?
#
loop_
_entity_poly.entity_id
_entity_poly.type
_entity_poly.pdbx_seq_one_letter_code
_entity_poly.pdbx_strand_id
1 'polypeptide(L)'
;MTLTAADLVADARRQIREINPSEFASDTRGSVLIDVREPAEFETGHIVGAVNIPRGVLEFQVDAHPAVANVSDPALSHKEQPIVVYCRTGGRSALAALNLQRMGFKNVRSLAGGITDWTNAGLPLTQR
;
A
#
# COMPACT_ATOMS: atom_id res chain seq x y z
N MET A 1 -29.84 2.00 -5.37
CA MET A 1 -29.30 2.41 -4.05
C MET A 1 -27.98 3.10 -4.29
N THR A 2 -27.70 4.20 -3.59
CA THR A 2 -26.41 4.89 -3.64
C THR A 2 -25.42 4.20 -2.70
N LEU A 3 -24.14 4.13 -3.10
CA LEU A 3 -23.08 3.55 -2.26
C LEU A 3 -22.38 4.65 -1.46
N THR A 4 -22.07 4.37 -0.21
CA THR A 4 -21.22 5.22 0.64
C THR A 4 -19.74 4.88 0.47
N ALA A 5 -18.85 5.73 0.98
CA ALA A 5 -17.42 5.42 1.04
C ALA A 5 -17.13 4.15 1.86
N ALA A 6 -17.89 3.90 2.92
CA ALA A 6 -17.77 2.69 3.73
C ALA A 6 -18.15 1.43 2.93
N ASP A 7 -19.21 1.52 2.11
CA ASP A 7 -19.63 0.42 1.24
C ASP A 7 -18.54 0.09 0.20
N LEU A 8 -17.94 1.12 -0.40
CA LEU A 8 -16.84 0.95 -1.36
C LEU A 8 -15.61 0.31 -0.71
N VAL A 9 -15.26 0.71 0.52
CA VAL A 9 -14.13 0.10 1.26
C VAL A 9 -14.44 -1.35 1.61
N ALA A 10 -15.67 -1.64 2.06
CA ALA A 10 -16.09 -3.00 2.39
C ALA A 10 -16.10 -3.92 1.16
N ASP A 11 -16.54 -3.40 0.01
CA ASP A 11 -16.47 -4.10 -1.28
C ASP A 11 -15.02 -4.37 -1.70
N ALA A 12 -14.14 -3.37 -1.59
CA ALA A 12 -12.74 -3.53 -1.91
C ALA A 12 -12.05 -4.59 -1.04
N ARG A 13 -12.31 -4.59 0.28
CA ARG A 13 -11.78 -5.58 1.23
C ARG A 13 -12.16 -7.02 0.89
N ARG A 14 -13.32 -7.25 0.26
CA ARG A 14 -13.74 -8.59 -0.19
C ARG A 14 -12.95 -9.10 -1.41
N GLN A 15 -12.33 -8.21 -2.16
CA GLN A 15 -11.65 -8.53 -3.42
C GLN A 15 -10.11 -8.52 -3.29
N ILE A 16 -9.58 -7.86 -2.26
CA ILE A 16 -8.14 -7.74 -2.04
C ILE A 16 -7.67 -8.72 -0.96
N ARG A 17 -6.36 -8.84 -0.83
CA ARG A 17 -5.73 -9.50 0.32
C ARG A 17 -5.27 -8.44 1.31
N GLU A 18 -5.49 -8.68 2.59
CA GLU A 18 -4.92 -7.88 3.68
C GLU A 18 -3.78 -8.65 4.36
N ILE A 19 -2.83 -7.92 4.93
CA ILE A 19 -1.75 -8.48 5.77
C ILE A 19 -1.69 -7.71 7.09
N ASN A 20 -1.52 -8.42 8.20
CA ASN A 20 -1.42 -7.81 9.52
C ASN A 20 -0.04 -7.18 9.74
N PRO A 21 0.06 -6.11 10.56
CA PRO A 21 1.33 -5.44 10.83
C PRO A 21 2.45 -6.36 11.32
N SER A 22 2.18 -7.22 12.32
CA SER A 22 3.20 -8.14 12.87
C SER A 22 3.66 -9.19 11.85
N GLU A 23 2.75 -9.66 10.99
CA GLU A 23 3.09 -10.60 9.90
C GLU A 23 4.00 -9.91 8.88
N PHE A 24 3.65 -8.69 8.46
CA PHE A 24 4.45 -7.93 7.51
C PHE A 24 5.82 -7.54 8.07
N ALA A 25 5.90 -7.19 9.35
CA ALA A 25 7.16 -6.86 10.02
C ALA A 25 8.09 -8.06 10.15
N SER A 26 7.56 -9.28 10.27
CA SER A 26 8.34 -10.50 10.39
C SER A 26 8.90 -10.96 9.04
N ASP A 27 8.16 -10.75 7.96
CA ASP A 27 8.58 -11.09 6.60
C ASP A 27 7.99 -10.09 5.58
N THR A 28 8.84 -9.16 5.15
CA THR A 28 8.48 -8.17 4.14
C THR A 28 8.31 -8.79 2.76
N ARG A 29 8.77 -10.03 2.53
CA ARG A 29 8.76 -10.75 1.24
C ARG A 29 9.37 -9.96 0.09
N GLY A 30 10.35 -9.08 0.38
CA GLY A 30 10.93 -8.16 -0.61
C GLY A 30 9.89 -7.23 -1.24
N SER A 31 8.76 -6.99 -0.56
CA SER A 31 7.67 -6.18 -1.11
C SER A 31 8.03 -4.71 -1.12
N VAL A 32 7.56 -4.00 -2.15
CA VAL A 32 7.56 -2.54 -2.15
C VAL A 32 6.46 -2.06 -1.22
N LEU A 33 6.84 -1.25 -0.23
CA LEU A 33 5.90 -0.67 0.72
C LEU A 33 5.51 0.73 0.25
N ILE A 34 4.22 0.96 0.00
CA ILE A 34 3.70 2.24 -0.49
C ILE A 34 2.78 2.85 0.57
N ASP A 35 3.13 4.05 1.02
CA ASP A 35 2.27 4.89 1.85
C ASP A 35 1.39 5.76 0.95
N VAL A 36 0.07 5.52 0.98
CA VAL A 36 -0.89 6.29 0.18
C VAL A 36 -1.52 7.46 0.94
N ARG A 37 -0.97 7.83 2.10
CA ARG A 37 -1.35 9.04 2.84
C ARG A 37 -0.85 10.31 2.12
N GLU A 38 -1.35 11.45 2.59
CA GLU A 38 -0.86 12.74 2.12
C GLU A 38 0.60 12.96 2.53
N PRO A 39 1.40 13.72 1.76
CA PRO A 39 2.82 13.93 2.06
C PRO A 39 3.05 14.47 3.48
N ALA A 40 2.22 15.41 3.93
CA ALA A 40 2.32 15.94 5.29
C ALA A 40 2.14 14.86 6.39
N GLU A 41 1.27 13.87 6.17
CA GLU A 41 1.13 12.73 7.09
C GLU A 41 2.38 11.84 7.08
N PHE A 42 3.00 11.66 5.90
CA PHE A 42 4.21 10.85 5.72
C PHE A 42 5.43 11.47 6.41
N GLU A 43 5.61 12.78 6.29
CA GLU A 43 6.72 13.53 6.90
C GLU A 43 6.67 13.47 8.45
N THR A 44 5.48 13.42 9.04
CA THR A 44 5.34 13.28 10.50
C THR A 44 5.73 11.91 11.04
N GLY A 45 5.94 10.91 10.18
CA GLY A 45 6.33 9.57 10.56
C GLY A 45 5.74 8.53 9.63
N HIS A 46 6.56 7.59 9.18
CA HIS A 46 6.17 6.53 8.25
C HIS A 46 6.90 5.22 8.55
N ILE A 47 6.44 4.12 7.95
CA ILE A 47 7.08 2.82 8.11
C ILE A 47 8.41 2.82 7.36
N VAL A 48 9.47 2.28 7.98
CA VAL A 48 10.81 2.21 7.38
C VAL A 48 10.77 1.56 6.00
N GLY A 49 11.41 2.22 5.02
CA GLY A 49 11.46 1.74 3.63
C GLY A 49 10.20 2.00 2.80
N ALA A 50 9.17 2.65 3.38
CA ALA A 50 8.01 3.07 2.62
C ALA A 50 8.36 4.18 1.61
N VAL A 51 7.74 4.13 0.44
CA VAL A 51 7.69 5.25 -0.51
C VAL A 51 6.32 5.92 -0.44
N ASN A 52 6.28 7.25 -0.46
CA ASN A 52 5.01 7.97 -0.47
C ASN A 52 4.50 8.16 -1.89
N ILE A 53 3.33 7.57 -2.19
CA ILE A 53 2.59 7.83 -3.42
C ILE A 53 1.14 8.10 -3.01
N PRO A 54 0.73 9.37 -2.85
CA PRO A 54 -0.58 9.71 -2.32
C PRO A 54 -1.73 9.09 -3.11
N ARG A 55 -2.82 8.72 -2.42
CA ARG A 55 -3.95 8.01 -3.03
C ARG A 55 -4.49 8.69 -4.29
N GLY A 56 -4.53 10.02 -4.32
CA GLY A 56 -5.09 10.79 -5.43
C GLY A 56 -4.29 10.73 -6.74
N VAL A 57 -3.01 10.33 -6.69
CA VAL A 57 -2.12 10.27 -7.85
C VAL A 57 -1.56 8.87 -8.12
N LEU A 58 -1.94 7.88 -7.31
CA LEU A 58 -1.38 6.53 -7.32
C LEU A 58 -1.43 5.89 -8.71
N GLU A 59 -2.59 5.86 -9.36
CA GLU A 59 -2.78 5.21 -10.66
C GLU A 59 -1.94 5.85 -11.77
N PHE A 60 -1.58 7.13 -11.62
CA PHE A 60 -0.81 7.88 -12.61
C PHE A 60 0.70 7.78 -12.39
N GLN A 61 1.14 7.43 -11.18
CA GLN A 61 2.56 7.45 -10.80
C GLN A 61 3.15 6.07 -10.57
N VAL A 62 2.35 5.09 -10.15
CA VAL A 62 2.86 3.79 -9.67
C VAL A 62 3.69 3.03 -10.71
N ASP A 63 3.31 3.06 -11.98
CA ASP A 63 4.02 2.34 -13.05
C ASP A 63 5.38 2.95 -13.38
N ALA A 64 5.54 4.25 -13.23
CA ALA A 64 6.79 4.97 -13.48
C ALA A 64 7.65 5.14 -12.23
N HIS A 65 7.12 4.80 -11.05
CA HIS A 65 7.82 5.03 -9.80
C HIS A 65 9.07 4.13 -9.71
N PRO A 66 10.27 4.66 -9.43
CA PRO A 66 11.51 3.87 -9.46
C PRO A 66 11.49 2.64 -8.55
N ALA A 67 10.78 2.72 -7.41
CA ALA A 67 10.62 1.60 -6.49
C ALA A 67 9.76 0.45 -7.02
N VAL A 68 8.90 0.69 -8.01
CA VAL A 68 7.95 -0.29 -8.56
C VAL A 68 8.35 -0.74 -9.96
N ALA A 69 8.89 0.16 -10.78
CA ALA A 69 9.14 -0.06 -12.20
C ALA A 69 10.20 -1.14 -12.52
N ASN A 70 10.81 -1.80 -11.52
CA ASN A 70 11.80 -2.87 -11.67
C ASN A 70 12.77 -2.60 -12.84
N VAL A 71 13.38 -1.42 -12.82
CA VAL A 71 14.21 -0.82 -13.89
C VAL A 71 15.41 -1.70 -14.30
N SER A 72 15.70 -2.75 -13.54
CA SER A 72 16.85 -3.63 -13.69
C SER A 72 16.64 -4.81 -14.65
N ASP A 73 15.41 -5.24 -14.93
CA ASP A 73 15.15 -6.38 -15.83
C ASP A 73 13.91 -6.15 -16.72
N PRO A 74 14.09 -5.71 -17.98
CA PRO A 74 12.98 -5.50 -18.92
C PRO A 74 12.25 -6.79 -19.34
N ALA A 75 12.75 -7.97 -18.97
CA ALA A 75 12.07 -9.25 -19.22
C ALA A 75 11.10 -9.64 -18.08
N LEU A 76 11.24 -9.06 -16.88
CA LEU A 76 10.31 -9.27 -15.77
C LEU A 76 9.25 -8.16 -15.78
N SER A 77 7.98 -8.55 -15.93
CA SER A 77 6.89 -7.58 -15.78
C SER A 77 6.92 -7.03 -14.35
N HIS A 78 7.10 -5.72 -14.20
CA HIS A 78 7.04 -5.02 -12.91
C HIS A 78 5.72 -5.26 -12.16
N LYS A 79 4.69 -5.71 -12.87
CA LYS A 79 3.40 -6.13 -12.33
C LYS A 79 3.45 -7.38 -11.43
N GLU A 80 4.54 -8.16 -11.46
CA GLU A 80 4.77 -9.30 -10.58
C GLU A 80 5.37 -8.90 -9.22
N GLN A 81 5.94 -7.69 -9.11
CA GLN A 81 6.55 -7.20 -7.88
C GLN A 81 5.54 -7.23 -6.72
N PRO A 82 5.85 -7.88 -5.59
CA PRO A 82 5.00 -7.80 -4.40
C PRO A 82 4.89 -6.35 -3.92
N ILE A 83 3.66 -5.90 -3.71
CA ILE A 83 3.35 -4.54 -3.23
C ILE A 83 2.50 -4.66 -1.97
N VAL A 84 2.87 -3.90 -0.94
CA VAL A 84 2.03 -3.66 0.23
C VAL A 84 1.70 -2.18 0.26
N VAL A 85 0.41 -1.85 0.26
CA VAL A 85 -0.08 -0.47 0.41
C VAL A 85 -0.62 -0.25 1.81
N TYR A 86 -0.35 0.89 2.41
CA TYR A 86 -0.96 1.27 3.69
C TYR A 86 -1.37 2.73 3.71
N CYS A 87 -2.28 3.06 4.63
CA CYS A 87 -2.62 4.44 4.93
C CYS A 87 -2.75 4.61 6.44
N ARG A 88 -3.51 5.63 6.89
CA ARG A 88 -3.74 5.84 8.33
C ARG A 88 -4.43 4.63 9.00
N THR A 89 -5.60 4.24 8.50
CA THR A 89 -6.50 3.25 9.14
C THR A 89 -6.95 2.10 8.22
N GLY A 90 -6.31 1.93 7.05
CA GLY A 90 -6.59 0.85 6.11
C GLY A 90 -7.65 1.15 5.01
N GLY A 91 -8.47 2.19 5.15
CA GLY A 91 -9.53 2.49 4.16
C GLY A 91 -9.01 2.92 2.79
N ARG A 92 -8.14 3.94 2.74
CA ARG A 92 -7.51 4.42 1.49
C ARG A 92 -6.66 3.32 0.83
N SER A 93 -5.98 2.49 1.63
CA SER A 93 -5.11 1.43 1.12
C SER A 93 -5.91 0.26 0.57
N ALA A 94 -7.09 -0.06 1.12
CA ALA A 94 -7.97 -1.06 0.53
C ALA A 94 -8.43 -0.65 -0.88
N LEU A 95 -8.86 0.60 -1.05
CA LEU A 95 -9.24 1.15 -2.36
C LEU A 95 -8.05 1.24 -3.32
N ALA A 96 -6.86 1.58 -2.81
CA ALA A 96 -5.63 1.59 -3.59
C ALA A 96 -5.28 0.18 -4.09
N ALA A 97 -5.29 -0.82 -3.20
CA ALA A 97 -4.96 -2.20 -3.52
C ALA A 97 -5.87 -2.75 -4.63
N LEU A 98 -7.18 -2.49 -4.54
CA LEU A 98 -8.13 -2.91 -5.56
C LEU A 98 -7.81 -2.30 -6.93
N ASN A 99 -7.49 -1.00 -6.97
CA ASN A 99 -7.16 -0.34 -8.24
C ASN A 99 -5.82 -0.83 -8.81
N LEU A 100 -4.81 -1.08 -7.97
CA LEU A 100 -3.56 -1.70 -8.44
C LEU A 100 -3.80 -3.09 -9.02
N GLN A 101 -4.63 -3.93 -8.40
CA GLN A 101 -5.02 -5.22 -8.98
C GLN A 101 -5.71 -5.06 -10.35
N ARG A 102 -6.61 -4.08 -10.48
CA ARG A 102 -7.26 -3.75 -11.77
C ARG A 102 -6.29 -3.25 -12.83
N MET A 103 -5.22 -2.58 -12.42
CA MET A 103 -4.09 -2.18 -13.29
C MET A 103 -3.13 -3.33 -13.61
N GLY A 104 -3.43 -4.55 -13.18
CA GLY A 104 -2.68 -5.76 -13.52
C GLY A 104 -1.59 -6.16 -12.54
N PHE A 105 -1.37 -5.42 -11.44
CA PHE A 105 -0.43 -5.82 -10.40
C PHE A 105 -0.93 -7.09 -9.70
N LYS A 106 -0.15 -8.16 -9.71
CA LYS A 106 -0.59 -9.50 -9.30
C LYS A 106 -0.49 -9.72 -7.79
N ASN A 107 0.53 -9.12 -7.17
CA ASN A 107 0.91 -9.42 -5.79
C ASN A 107 0.69 -8.23 -4.85
N VAL A 108 -0.53 -7.67 -4.87
CA VAL A 108 -0.90 -6.50 -4.05
C VAL A 108 -1.61 -6.92 -2.77
N ARG A 109 -1.18 -6.35 -1.64
CA ARG A 109 -1.81 -6.50 -0.33
C ARG A 109 -2.03 -5.13 0.33
N SER A 110 -3.10 -4.99 1.10
CA SER A 110 -3.29 -3.82 1.98
C SER A 110 -2.83 -4.16 3.40
N LEU A 111 -2.10 -3.25 4.06
CA LEU A 111 -1.78 -3.39 5.47
C LEU A 111 -3.06 -3.17 6.30
N ALA A 112 -3.53 -4.20 6.98
CA ALA A 112 -4.72 -4.15 7.83
C ALA A 112 -4.53 -3.09 8.92
N GLY A 113 -5.53 -2.25 9.14
CA GLY A 113 -5.49 -1.19 10.15
C GLY A 113 -4.52 -0.04 9.88
N GLY A 114 -3.71 -0.11 8.81
CA GLY A 114 -2.77 0.94 8.42
C GLY A 114 -1.66 1.19 9.46
N ILE A 115 -1.11 2.40 9.43
CA ILE A 115 -0.03 2.81 10.33
C ILE A 115 -0.49 2.90 11.80
N THR A 116 -1.79 3.09 12.04
CA THR A 116 -2.34 3.08 13.40
C THR A 116 -2.12 1.72 14.06
N ASP A 117 -2.50 0.62 13.39
CA ASP A 117 -2.32 -0.72 13.95
C ASP A 117 -0.85 -1.16 13.95
N TRP A 118 -0.04 -0.67 13.00
CA TRP A 118 1.41 -0.81 13.05
C TRP A 118 2.00 -0.24 14.34
N THR A 119 1.60 0.99 14.69
CA THR A 119 2.08 1.67 15.89
C THR A 119 1.54 1.02 17.16
N ASN A 120 0.27 0.60 17.16
CA ASN A 120 -0.34 -0.13 18.28
C ASN A 120 0.34 -1.49 18.54
N ALA A 121 0.90 -2.11 17.51
CA ALA A 121 1.71 -3.32 17.62
C ALA A 121 3.13 -3.06 18.15
N GLY A 122 3.48 -1.81 18.50
CA GLY A 122 4.80 -1.43 19.00
C GLY A 122 5.90 -1.43 17.93
N LEU A 123 5.52 -1.40 16.65
CA LEU A 123 6.47 -1.46 15.54
C LEU A 123 7.03 -0.07 15.24
N PRO A 124 8.31 0.02 14.84
CA PRO A 124 9.00 1.30 14.72
C PRO A 124 8.50 2.12 13.53
N LEU A 125 8.53 3.44 13.71
CA LEU A 125 8.40 4.42 12.63
C LEU A 125 9.74 5.11 12.42
N THR A 126 9.91 5.69 11.24
CA THR A 126 11.02 6.58 10.94
C THR A 126 10.49 7.93 10.47
N GLN A 127 11.35 8.93 10.59
CA GLN A 127 11.19 10.28 10.08
C GLN A 127 12.46 10.57 9.29
N ARG A 128 12.32 11.17 8.11
CA ARG A 128 13.47 11.47 7.25
C ARG A 128 13.94 12.89 7.47
#